data_AF-A0A2S4PIL1-F1
#
_entry.id   AF-A0A2S4PIL1-F1
#
_cell.length_a   1.000
_cell.length_b   1.000
_cell.length_c   1.000
_cell.angle_alpha   90.00
_cell.angle_beta   90.00
_cell.angle_gamma   90.00
#
_symmetry.space_group_name_H-M   'P 1'
#
loop_
_entity.id
_entity.type
_entity.pdbx_description
1 polymer ?
#
loop_
_entity_poly.entity_id
_entity_poly.type
_entity_poly.pdbx_seq_one_letter_code
_entity_poly.pdbx_strand_id
1 'polypeptide(L)'
;MFARAFVSEQDSIVYSQHAFAVYALVTQAINAQAIEVPAKANTKLVFIANPNNPTGTWFEEAEFEAFMQKVPANVIVVLDEAYVEYFPENFNSLKYLDQYPNLIVSRTLSKCYGLAALRVGFALASVQVTDYLNRIRQPFNVNHLAMVAAVAALKDEAFIEKSREVNKAGMAQLEAGFKALGLNYVPSRANFILVDVQADPAQTFNALLKEGVIVRPVGIPNHLRVSIGTEAENAKFLTALAKVLARVIQAEQLAHEVVASTRSQKTLEDAKALGLIAAGYSDPVEAVKDADLVVLALPYQRQCGRCSQSGFGEQLPAGFVPGHPIAGAEHTGVHAGKVDLFANHKVILTPLPTSADWAVNKLIQLWEAAKAEVICMDVDKHDEVLAHTSHLPHLMAFNL
;
A
#
# COMPACT_ATOMS: atom_id res chain seq x y z
N MET A 1 -29.96 2.85 -7.30
CA MET A 1 -31.15 3.69 -7.60
C MET A 1 -30.99 4.37 -8.95
N PHE A 2 -29.93 5.15 -9.17
CA PHE A 2 -29.72 5.92 -10.41
C PHE A 2 -29.75 5.08 -11.69
N ALA A 3 -28.98 3.99 -11.76
CA ALA A 3 -28.98 3.11 -12.94
C ALA A 3 -30.39 2.55 -13.26
N ARG A 4 -31.13 2.09 -12.24
CA ARG A 4 -32.52 1.61 -12.42
C ARG A 4 -33.49 2.70 -12.88
N ALA A 5 -33.22 3.97 -12.59
CA ALA A 5 -34.08 5.07 -12.99
C ALA A 5 -33.86 5.49 -14.45
N PHE A 6 -32.62 5.36 -14.96
CA PHE A 6 -32.21 6.03 -16.20
C PHE A 6 -31.64 5.10 -17.28
N VAL A 7 -31.43 3.82 -16.98
CA VAL A 7 -30.71 2.90 -17.87
C VAL A 7 -31.55 1.64 -18.09
N SER A 8 -31.65 1.22 -19.35
CA SER A 8 -32.25 -0.05 -19.78
C SER A 8 -31.17 -1.05 -20.26
N GLU A 9 -31.58 -2.27 -20.61
CA GLU A 9 -30.68 -3.28 -21.19
C GLU A 9 -30.08 -2.89 -22.56
N GLN A 10 -30.66 -1.89 -23.24
CA GLN A 10 -30.18 -1.39 -24.53
C GLN A 10 -29.19 -0.22 -24.39
N ASP A 11 -29.00 0.27 -23.17
CA ASP A 11 -28.14 1.40 -22.86
C ASP A 11 -26.78 0.94 -22.32
N SER A 12 -25.83 1.87 -22.28
CA SER A 12 -24.53 1.64 -21.64
C SER A 12 -24.26 2.57 -20.46
N ILE A 13 -23.50 2.05 -19.50
CA ILE A 13 -22.98 2.79 -18.33
C ILE A 13 -21.46 2.88 -18.45
N VAL A 14 -20.95 4.09 -18.28
CA VAL A 14 -19.50 4.39 -18.32
C VAL A 14 -18.96 4.61 -16.91
N TYR A 15 -17.80 4.01 -16.63
CA TYR A 15 -17.03 4.23 -15.40
C TYR A 15 -15.53 3.94 -15.62
N SER A 16 -14.66 4.35 -14.70
CA SER A 16 -13.22 4.04 -14.76
C SER A 16 -12.95 2.54 -14.53
N GLN A 17 -11.96 1.97 -15.23
CA GLN A 17 -11.53 0.57 -15.03
C GLN A 17 -11.22 0.25 -13.55
N HIS A 18 -10.69 1.23 -12.82
CA HIS A 18 -10.41 1.12 -11.38
C HIS A 18 -11.38 1.99 -10.57
N ALA A 19 -12.68 1.86 -10.84
CA ALA A 19 -13.74 2.52 -10.10
C ALA A 19 -14.32 1.65 -8.98
N PHE A 20 -15.27 2.22 -8.24
CA PHE A 20 -15.95 1.52 -7.17
C PHE A 20 -16.73 0.33 -7.73
N ALA A 21 -16.43 -0.88 -7.24
CA ALA A 21 -16.98 -2.14 -7.76
C ALA A 21 -18.51 -2.19 -7.86
N VAL A 22 -19.23 -1.40 -7.05
CA VAL A 22 -20.69 -1.31 -7.10
C VAL A 22 -21.19 -0.80 -8.46
N TYR A 23 -20.44 0.03 -9.18
CA TYR A 23 -20.85 0.52 -10.50
C TYR A 23 -20.96 -0.62 -11.50
N ALA A 24 -19.94 -1.48 -11.56
CA ALA A 24 -19.95 -2.68 -12.40
C ALA A 24 -21.06 -3.64 -11.98
N LEU A 25 -21.20 -3.92 -10.69
CA LEU A 25 -22.23 -4.83 -10.16
C LEU A 25 -23.64 -4.35 -10.47
N VAL A 26 -23.93 -3.05 -10.32
CA VAL A 26 -25.24 -2.47 -10.65
C VAL A 26 -25.51 -2.51 -12.15
N THR A 27 -24.48 -2.24 -12.97
CA THR A 27 -24.59 -2.30 -14.45
C THR A 27 -24.95 -3.72 -14.89
N GLN A 28 -24.24 -4.72 -14.37
CA GLN A 28 -24.51 -6.14 -14.61
C GLN A 28 -25.91 -6.55 -14.11
N ALA A 29 -26.32 -6.09 -12.92
CA ALA A 29 -27.61 -6.43 -12.33
C ALA A 29 -28.84 -5.93 -13.12
N ILE A 30 -28.65 -4.99 -14.05
CA ILE A 30 -29.71 -4.48 -14.94
C ILE A 30 -29.50 -4.87 -16.41
N ASN A 31 -28.55 -5.77 -16.69
CA ASN A 31 -28.18 -6.21 -18.05
C ASN A 31 -27.76 -5.07 -19.01
N ALA A 32 -27.30 -3.93 -18.47
CA ALA A 32 -26.79 -2.84 -19.30
C ALA A 32 -25.35 -3.12 -19.75
N GLN A 33 -24.92 -2.50 -20.84
CA GLN A 33 -23.54 -2.63 -21.31
C GLN A 33 -22.58 -1.84 -20.41
N ALA A 34 -21.61 -2.51 -19.81
CA ALA A 34 -20.49 -1.86 -19.13
C ALA A 34 -19.46 -1.34 -20.13
N ILE A 35 -19.10 -0.06 -20.02
CA ILE A 35 -18.00 0.55 -20.76
C ILE A 35 -16.97 1.08 -19.76
N GLU A 36 -15.86 0.36 -19.65
CA GLU A 36 -14.69 0.85 -18.93
C GLU A 36 -13.90 1.80 -19.85
N VAL A 37 -13.74 3.05 -19.43
CA VAL A 37 -13.09 4.14 -20.21
C VAL A 37 -11.66 3.75 -20.61
N PRO A 38 -11.19 4.07 -21.84
CA PRO A 38 -11.74 5.04 -22.81
C PRO A 38 -12.98 4.59 -23.59
N ALA A 39 -14.07 5.40 -23.54
CA ALA A 39 -15.44 5.06 -23.94
C ALA A 39 -15.75 5.12 -25.46
N LYS A 40 -16.81 4.41 -25.89
CA LYS A 40 -17.46 4.42 -27.24
C LYS A 40 -18.95 4.80 -27.15
N ALA A 41 -19.60 5.01 -28.30
CA ALA A 41 -20.95 5.56 -28.46
C ALA A 41 -22.11 4.71 -27.85
N ASN A 42 -23.20 5.40 -27.46
CA ASN A 42 -24.45 4.96 -26.78
C ASN A 42 -24.48 4.98 -25.23
N THR A 43 -23.76 5.92 -24.61
CA THR A 43 -23.78 6.14 -23.15
C THR A 43 -25.05 6.81 -22.67
N LYS A 44 -25.67 6.28 -21.62
CA LYS A 44 -26.83 6.88 -20.96
C LYS A 44 -26.55 7.39 -19.55
N LEU A 45 -25.56 6.79 -18.89
CA LEU A 45 -25.14 7.16 -17.54
C LEU A 45 -23.62 7.06 -17.39
N VAL A 46 -23.03 8.03 -16.69
CA VAL A 46 -21.62 8.03 -16.28
C VAL A 46 -21.53 8.07 -14.76
N PHE A 47 -20.75 7.15 -14.17
CA PHE A 47 -20.33 7.25 -12.78
C PHE A 47 -18.92 7.81 -12.68
N ILE A 48 -18.77 8.85 -11.87
CA ILE A 48 -17.47 9.42 -11.49
C ILE A 48 -17.45 9.56 -9.97
N ALA A 49 -16.33 9.21 -9.34
CA ALA A 49 -16.14 9.36 -7.90
C ALA A 49 -15.02 10.36 -7.64
N ASN A 50 -15.24 11.30 -6.73
CA ASN A 50 -14.24 12.30 -6.36
C ASN A 50 -14.27 12.59 -4.86
N PRO A 51 -13.26 12.16 -4.08
CA PRO A 51 -12.17 11.23 -4.43
C PRO A 51 -12.62 9.83 -4.91
N ASN A 52 -11.82 9.19 -5.75
CA ASN A 52 -12.07 7.86 -6.30
C ASN A 52 -11.80 6.73 -5.29
N ASN A 53 -12.52 5.61 -5.41
CA ASN A 53 -12.28 4.36 -4.69
C ASN A 53 -12.08 3.24 -5.72
N PRO A 54 -10.95 2.52 -5.70
CA PRO A 54 -10.07 2.30 -4.55
C PRO A 54 -8.77 3.12 -4.51
N THR A 55 -8.54 4.02 -5.46
CA THR A 55 -7.23 4.69 -5.61
C THR A 55 -7.01 5.86 -4.66
N GLY A 56 -8.06 6.53 -4.21
CA GLY A 56 -7.97 7.74 -3.37
C GLY A 56 -7.65 9.02 -4.15
N THR A 57 -7.36 8.88 -5.45
CA THR A 57 -7.08 9.98 -6.38
C THR A 57 -8.30 10.86 -6.60
N TRP A 58 -8.08 12.10 -7.02
CA TRP A 58 -9.13 13.09 -7.24
C TRP A 58 -8.86 13.85 -8.53
N PHE A 59 -9.87 14.57 -9.01
CA PHE A 59 -9.74 15.61 -10.02
C PHE A 59 -10.11 16.96 -9.42
N GLU A 60 -9.59 18.02 -10.03
CA GLU A 60 -9.84 19.40 -9.64
C GLU A 60 -11.02 20.01 -10.43
N GLU A 61 -11.46 21.17 -9.99
CA GLU A 61 -12.66 21.84 -10.50
C GLU A 61 -12.64 22.08 -12.02
N ALA A 62 -11.51 22.55 -12.56
CA ALA A 62 -11.35 22.83 -13.99
C ALA A 62 -11.49 21.55 -14.85
N GLU A 63 -11.01 20.42 -14.35
CA GLU A 63 -11.11 19.13 -15.05
C GLU A 63 -12.57 18.65 -15.10
N PHE A 64 -13.30 18.82 -13.99
CA PHE A 64 -14.71 18.49 -13.92
C PHE A 64 -15.56 19.37 -14.84
N GLU A 65 -15.30 20.68 -14.86
CA GLU A 65 -16.00 21.60 -15.73
C GLU A 65 -15.75 21.27 -17.21
N ALA A 66 -14.49 21.05 -17.59
CA ALA A 66 -14.13 20.65 -18.95
C ALA A 66 -14.75 19.31 -19.36
N PHE A 67 -14.91 18.39 -18.41
CA PHE A 67 -15.65 17.14 -18.61
C PHE A 67 -17.14 17.41 -18.85
N MET A 68 -17.81 18.12 -17.94
CA MET A 68 -19.25 18.39 -18.03
C MET A 68 -19.64 19.16 -19.30
N GLN A 69 -18.79 20.07 -19.78
CA GLN A 69 -18.98 20.78 -21.06
C GLN A 69 -19.01 19.85 -22.29
N LYS A 70 -18.37 18.68 -22.21
CA LYS A 70 -18.32 17.69 -23.30
C LYS A 70 -19.41 16.63 -23.19
N VAL A 71 -20.00 16.46 -22.01
CA VAL A 71 -21.05 15.45 -21.79
C VAL A 71 -22.35 15.91 -22.44
N PRO A 72 -22.97 15.11 -23.33
CA PRO A 72 -24.27 15.44 -23.90
C PRO A 72 -25.35 15.56 -22.81
N ALA A 73 -26.26 16.52 -22.94
CA ALA A 73 -27.30 16.81 -21.94
C ALA A 73 -28.25 15.64 -21.65
N ASN A 74 -28.35 14.67 -22.56
CA ASN A 74 -29.16 13.46 -22.40
C ASN A 74 -28.46 12.32 -21.66
N VAL A 75 -27.22 12.52 -21.20
CA VAL A 75 -26.44 11.56 -20.41
C VAL A 75 -26.44 11.97 -18.95
N ILE A 76 -26.91 11.09 -18.06
CA ILE A 76 -26.89 11.36 -16.61
C ILE A 76 -25.46 11.21 -16.09
N VAL A 77 -24.98 12.19 -15.33
CA VAL A 77 -23.69 12.12 -14.63
C VAL A 77 -23.96 11.97 -13.14
N VAL A 78 -23.47 10.87 -12.57
CA VAL A 78 -23.48 10.67 -11.12
C VAL A 78 -22.09 10.95 -10.58
N LEU A 79 -21.97 12.04 -9.83
CA LEU A 79 -20.80 12.41 -9.06
C LEU A 79 -20.93 11.87 -7.64
N ASP A 80 -20.19 10.79 -7.35
CA ASP A 80 -20.10 10.19 -6.02
C ASP A 80 -19.04 10.90 -5.17
N GLU A 81 -19.53 11.66 -4.19
CA GLU A 81 -18.76 12.45 -3.23
C GLU A 81 -18.68 11.77 -1.85
N ALA A 82 -18.61 10.43 -1.81
CA ALA A 82 -18.57 9.70 -0.54
C ALA A 82 -17.42 10.11 0.41
N TYR A 83 -16.35 10.73 -0.11
CA TYR A 83 -15.17 11.14 0.66
C TYR A 83 -14.92 12.64 0.65
N VAL A 84 -15.88 13.47 0.19
CA VAL A 84 -15.71 14.92 0.01
C VAL A 84 -15.33 15.64 1.30
N GLU A 85 -15.78 15.15 2.46
CA GLU A 85 -15.43 15.77 3.73
C GLU A 85 -13.93 15.71 4.04
N TYR A 86 -13.18 14.73 3.51
CA TYR A 86 -11.73 14.64 3.69
C TYR A 86 -10.95 15.49 2.70
N PHE A 87 -11.64 16.08 1.72
CA PHE A 87 -11.08 16.92 0.68
C PHE A 87 -11.64 18.35 0.79
N PRO A 88 -11.24 19.15 1.80
CA PRO A 88 -11.86 20.45 2.07
C PRO A 88 -11.46 21.58 1.10
N GLU A 89 -10.48 21.36 0.21
CA GLU A 89 -9.94 22.42 -0.66
C GLU A 89 -10.60 22.40 -2.05
N ASN A 90 -11.08 23.57 -2.49
CA ASN A 90 -11.31 23.98 -3.88
C ASN A 90 -12.30 23.24 -4.79
N PHE A 91 -12.96 22.15 -4.37
CA PHE A 91 -13.98 21.51 -5.19
C PHE A 91 -15.40 21.67 -4.63
N ASN A 92 -16.13 22.68 -5.11
CA ASN A 92 -17.54 22.86 -4.79
C ASN A 92 -18.42 22.40 -5.96
N SER A 93 -18.78 21.12 -5.98
CA SER A 93 -19.64 20.55 -7.01
C SER A 93 -21.06 21.13 -7.04
N LEU A 94 -21.54 21.68 -5.93
CA LEU A 94 -22.95 22.07 -5.78
C LEU A 94 -23.32 23.26 -6.68
N LYS A 95 -22.35 24.11 -7.01
CA LYS A 95 -22.57 25.26 -7.92
C LYS A 95 -22.95 24.84 -9.34
N TYR A 96 -22.65 23.60 -9.73
CA TYR A 96 -22.93 23.04 -11.04
C TYR A 96 -24.34 22.48 -11.19
N LEU A 97 -25.08 22.30 -10.08
CA LEU A 97 -26.43 21.74 -10.10
C LEU A 97 -27.43 22.61 -10.87
N ASP A 98 -27.26 23.94 -10.81
CA ASP A 98 -28.08 24.88 -11.57
C ASP A 98 -27.70 24.92 -13.06
N GLN A 99 -26.44 24.62 -13.39
CA GLN A 99 -25.90 24.66 -14.75
C GLN A 99 -26.18 23.36 -15.52
N TYR A 100 -26.17 22.22 -14.84
CA TYR A 100 -26.26 20.90 -15.46
C TYR A 100 -27.42 20.08 -14.88
N PRO A 101 -28.62 20.14 -15.49
CA PRO A 101 -29.80 19.42 -15.01
C PRO A 101 -29.66 17.89 -14.99
N ASN A 102 -28.69 17.36 -15.73
CA ASN A 102 -28.31 15.94 -15.83
C ASN A 102 -27.26 15.51 -14.79
N LEU A 103 -26.82 16.40 -13.90
CA LEU A 103 -25.90 16.10 -12.80
C LEU A 103 -26.65 15.61 -11.55
N ILE A 104 -26.14 14.54 -10.96
CA ILE A 104 -26.53 14.02 -9.65
C ILE A 104 -25.29 14.00 -8.77
N VAL A 105 -25.30 14.75 -7.67
CA VAL A 105 -24.25 14.68 -6.64
C VAL A 105 -24.74 13.78 -5.52
N SER A 106 -24.05 12.67 -5.24
CA SER A 106 -24.41 11.75 -4.15
C SER A 106 -23.41 11.82 -3.00
N ARG A 107 -23.92 11.91 -1.77
CA ARG A 107 -23.12 11.95 -0.53
C ARG A 107 -23.60 10.92 0.48
N THR A 108 -22.74 10.61 1.45
CA THR A 108 -23.05 9.62 2.49
C THR A 108 -22.62 10.08 3.86
N LEU A 109 -23.37 9.65 4.89
CA LEU A 109 -22.95 9.80 6.28
C LEU A 109 -22.13 8.58 6.76
N SER A 110 -21.75 7.68 5.85
CA SER A 110 -21.04 6.44 6.20
C SER A 110 -19.55 6.63 6.46
N LYS A 111 -18.97 7.78 6.10
CA LYS A 111 -17.52 8.00 6.12
C LYS A 111 -17.13 8.96 7.25
N CYS A 112 -16.91 10.23 6.94
CA CYS A 112 -16.45 11.22 7.91
C CYS A 112 -17.41 11.39 9.11
N TYR A 113 -18.72 11.22 8.90
CA TYR A 113 -19.72 11.27 9.97
C TYR A 113 -19.77 10.00 10.85
N GLY A 114 -19.06 8.92 10.52
CA GLY A 114 -19.03 7.70 11.34
C GLY A 114 -20.31 6.87 11.38
N LEU A 115 -21.32 7.12 10.54
CA LEU A 115 -22.63 6.46 10.58
C LEU A 115 -22.79 5.32 9.56
N ALA A 116 -21.71 4.58 9.28
CA ALA A 116 -21.68 3.54 8.24
C ALA A 116 -22.81 2.51 8.39
N ALA A 117 -23.04 2.03 9.61
CA ALA A 117 -24.04 1.00 9.89
C ALA A 117 -25.49 1.51 9.79
N LEU A 118 -25.72 2.82 9.92
CA LEU A 118 -27.08 3.40 9.92
C LEU A 118 -27.69 3.53 8.53
N ARG A 119 -26.88 3.35 7.48
CA ARG A 119 -27.30 3.30 6.07
C ARG A 119 -28.03 4.57 5.61
N VAL A 120 -27.44 5.73 5.89
CA VAL A 120 -27.95 7.03 5.43
C VAL A 120 -27.04 7.65 4.40
N GLY A 121 -27.65 8.13 3.32
CA GLY A 121 -27.04 8.96 2.30
C GLY A 121 -28.11 9.80 1.63
N PHE A 122 -27.67 10.76 0.82
CA PHE A 122 -28.55 11.66 0.11
C PHE A 122 -27.97 12.00 -1.26
N ALA A 123 -28.81 12.52 -2.14
CA ALA A 123 -28.41 13.02 -3.44
C ALA A 123 -29.02 14.39 -3.69
N LEU A 124 -28.27 15.24 -4.38
CA LEU A 124 -28.67 16.57 -4.83
C LEU A 124 -28.71 16.52 -6.36
N ALA A 125 -29.83 16.94 -6.95
CA ALA A 125 -30.06 16.90 -8.38
C ALA A 125 -31.19 17.87 -8.75
N SER A 126 -31.41 18.08 -10.05
CA SER A 126 -32.54 18.86 -10.54
C SER A 126 -33.89 18.27 -10.09
N VAL A 127 -34.91 19.13 -9.96
CA VAL A 127 -36.27 18.73 -9.58
C VAL A 127 -36.78 17.58 -10.46
N GLN A 128 -36.56 17.68 -11.77
CA GLN A 128 -36.95 16.66 -12.74
C GLN A 128 -36.29 15.30 -12.45
N VAL A 129 -34.98 15.27 -12.19
CA VAL A 129 -34.26 14.04 -11.85
C VAL A 129 -34.78 13.46 -10.53
N THR A 130 -34.96 14.30 -9.50
CA THR A 130 -35.46 13.83 -8.20
C THR A 130 -36.89 13.28 -8.27
N ASP A 131 -37.74 13.79 -9.17
CA ASP A 131 -39.07 13.25 -9.41
C ASP A 131 -39.00 11.80 -9.93
N TYR A 132 -38.16 11.52 -10.93
CA TYR A 132 -37.94 10.15 -11.41
C TYR A 132 -37.43 9.22 -10.30
N LEU A 133 -36.50 9.69 -9.47
CA LEU A 133 -35.98 8.90 -8.34
C LEU A 133 -37.05 8.60 -7.30
N ASN A 134 -37.93 9.56 -7.00
CA ASN A 134 -39.01 9.38 -6.03
C ASN A 134 -40.07 8.36 -6.49
N ARG A 135 -40.30 8.21 -7.79
CA ARG A 135 -41.23 7.21 -8.34
C ARG A 135 -40.79 5.76 -8.11
N ILE A 136 -39.47 5.52 -8.05
CA ILE A 136 -38.90 4.17 -7.86
C ILE A 136 -38.34 3.94 -6.45
N ARG A 137 -38.31 4.99 -5.62
CA ARG A 137 -37.84 4.90 -4.24
C ARG A 137 -38.83 4.06 -3.44
N GLN A 138 -38.32 3.09 -2.68
CA GLN A 138 -39.16 2.31 -1.78
C GLN A 138 -39.78 3.22 -0.70
N PRO A 139 -41.05 3.00 -0.33
CA PRO A 139 -41.63 3.61 0.87
C PRO A 139 -40.77 3.29 2.09
N PHE A 140 -40.59 4.25 3.00
CA PHE A 140 -39.89 4.07 4.28
C PHE A 140 -38.46 3.50 4.15
N ASN A 141 -37.71 3.95 3.14
CA ASN A 141 -36.37 3.44 2.83
C ASN A 141 -35.23 3.86 3.80
N VAL A 142 -35.52 4.71 4.78
CA VAL A 142 -34.57 5.11 5.85
C VAL A 142 -35.28 4.98 7.19
N ASN A 143 -34.65 4.28 8.14
CA ASN A 143 -35.24 4.10 9.47
C ASN A 143 -35.20 5.39 10.30
N HIS A 144 -36.11 5.51 11.26
CA HIS A 144 -36.25 6.73 12.06
C HIS A 144 -35.00 7.11 12.86
N LEU A 145 -34.35 6.14 13.50
CA LEU A 145 -33.13 6.38 14.29
C LEU A 145 -31.99 6.91 13.42
N ALA A 146 -31.88 6.39 12.20
CA ALA A 146 -30.90 6.83 11.24
C ALA A 146 -31.15 8.27 10.76
N MET A 147 -32.41 8.68 10.58
CA MET A 147 -32.76 10.09 10.29
C MET A 147 -32.41 11.02 11.46
N VAL A 148 -32.72 10.62 12.70
CA VAL A 148 -32.38 11.40 13.90
C VAL A 148 -30.85 11.57 14.02
N ALA A 149 -30.10 10.48 13.89
CA ALA A 149 -28.64 10.51 13.91
C ALA A 149 -28.06 11.36 12.79
N ALA A 150 -28.63 11.31 11.58
CA ALA A 150 -28.18 12.12 10.45
C ALA A 150 -28.34 13.63 10.70
N VAL A 151 -29.50 14.05 11.21
CA VAL A 151 -29.74 15.47 11.54
C VAL A 151 -28.80 15.96 12.65
N ALA A 152 -28.49 15.11 13.64
CA ALA A 152 -27.53 15.45 14.67
C ALA A 152 -26.10 15.57 14.11
N ALA A 153 -25.66 14.58 13.32
CA ALA A 153 -24.32 14.55 12.76
C ALA A 153 -24.05 15.69 11.76
N LEU A 154 -25.05 16.12 11.00
CA LEU A 154 -24.93 17.27 10.09
C LEU A 154 -24.73 18.61 10.82
N LYS A 155 -25.03 18.68 12.11
CA LYS A 155 -24.86 19.90 12.94
C LYS A 155 -23.58 19.87 13.77
N ASP A 156 -22.88 18.75 13.82
CA ASP A 156 -21.68 18.56 14.64
C ASP A 156 -20.41 18.80 13.84
N GLU A 157 -20.15 20.06 13.50
CA GLU A 157 -18.96 20.47 12.75
C GLU A 157 -17.66 20.12 13.50
N ALA A 158 -17.69 20.16 14.83
CA ALA A 158 -16.54 19.83 15.67
C ALA A 158 -16.12 18.35 15.52
N PHE A 159 -17.10 17.43 15.45
CA PHE A 159 -16.80 16.02 15.19
C PHE A 159 -16.20 15.79 13.80
N ILE A 160 -16.68 16.51 12.78
CA ILE A 160 -16.16 16.41 11.41
C ILE A 160 -14.72 16.94 11.35
N GLU A 161 -14.44 18.07 11.97
CA GLU A 161 -13.08 18.61 12.01
C GLU A 161 -12.12 17.67 12.74
N LYS A 162 -12.53 17.15 13.89
CA LYS A 162 -11.74 16.13 14.59
C LYS A 162 -11.49 14.88 13.74
N SER A 163 -12.49 14.43 12.99
CA SER A 163 -12.37 13.27 12.10
C SER A 163 -11.38 13.52 10.96
N ARG A 164 -11.33 14.75 10.42
CA ARG A 164 -10.34 15.17 9.43
C ARG A 164 -8.94 15.24 10.00
N GLU A 165 -8.77 15.81 11.19
CA GLU A 165 -7.47 15.88 11.87
C GLU A 165 -6.89 14.48 12.10
N VAL A 166 -7.70 13.56 12.64
CA VAL A 166 -7.30 12.16 12.85
C VAL A 166 -6.92 11.49 11.54
N ASN A 167 -7.73 11.67 10.49
CA ASN A 167 -7.44 11.09 9.17
C ASN A 167 -6.15 11.67 8.57
N LYS A 168 -5.92 12.98 8.68
CA LYS A 168 -4.73 13.66 8.17
C LYS A 168 -3.47 13.17 8.88
N ALA A 169 -3.51 13.06 10.21
CA ALA A 169 -2.41 12.53 10.99
C ALA A 169 -2.14 11.05 10.67
N GLY A 170 -3.19 10.23 10.58
CA GLY A 170 -3.08 8.82 10.22
C GLY A 170 -2.57 8.57 8.79
N MET A 171 -2.98 9.41 7.83
CA MET A 171 -2.46 9.38 6.47
C MET A 171 -0.95 9.62 6.46
N ALA A 172 -0.48 10.71 7.11
CA ALA A 172 0.93 11.03 7.20
C ALA A 172 1.74 9.91 7.90
N GLN A 173 1.16 9.26 8.90
CA GLN A 173 1.78 8.11 9.58
C GLN A 173 1.95 6.91 8.65
N LEU A 174 0.92 6.55 7.87
CA LEU A 174 1.01 5.44 6.93
C LEU A 174 1.96 5.76 5.77
N GLU A 175 1.92 6.97 5.22
CA GLU A 175 2.85 7.45 4.18
C GLU A 175 4.31 7.35 4.63
N ALA A 176 4.61 7.79 5.87
CA ALA A 176 5.93 7.67 6.46
C ALA A 176 6.32 6.19 6.69
N GLY A 177 5.39 5.37 7.19
CA GLY A 177 5.59 3.95 7.39
C GLY A 177 5.88 3.19 6.10
N PHE A 178 5.14 3.45 5.04
CA PHE A 178 5.38 2.85 3.72
C PHE A 178 6.73 3.27 3.16
N LYS A 179 7.09 4.55 3.28
CA LYS A 179 8.41 5.04 2.89
C LYS A 179 9.53 4.31 3.66
N ALA A 180 9.38 4.09 4.96
CA ALA A 180 10.34 3.34 5.78
C ALA A 180 10.40 1.84 5.43
N LEU A 181 9.32 1.28 4.89
CA LEU A 181 9.26 -0.10 4.39
C LEU A 181 9.70 -0.22 2.92
N GLY A 182 10.03 0.88 2.25
CA GLY A 182 10.40 0.89 0.83
C GLY A 182 9.22 0.59 -0.12
N LEU A 183 7.99 0.82 0.32
CA LEU A 183 6.78 0.56 -0.45
C LEU A 183 6.28 1.82 -1.14
N ASN A 184 5.85 1.66 -2.40
CA ASN A 184 5.16 2.72 -3.15
C ASN A 184 3.68 2.76 -2.77
N TYR A 185 3.08 3.94 -2.90
CA TYR A 185 1.65 4.12 -2.67
C TYR A 185 1.08 5.22 -3.56
N VAL A 186 -0.24 5.21 -3.74
CA VAL A 186 -0.97 6.24 -4.48
C VAL A 186 -1.40 7.35 -3.50
N PRO A 187 -1.06 8.63 -3.76
CA PRO A 187 -1.55 9.74 -2.96
C PRO A 187 -3.07 9.76 -2.85
N SER A 188 -3.58 10.07 -1.67
CA SER A 188 -5.02 9.95 -1.38
C SER A 188 -5.58 11.17 -0.68
N ARG A 189 -6.78 11.59 -1.09
CA ARG A 189 -7.63 12.55 -0.38
C ARG A 189 -8.85 11.90 0.27
N ALA A 190 -8.81 10.57 0.47
CA ALA A 190 -9.88 9.81 1.11
C ALA A 190 -9.48 9.35 2.53
N ASN A 191 -10.28 8.47 3.14
CA ASN A 191 -9.96 7.83 4.42
C ASN A 191 -9.31 6.44 4.27
N PHE A 192 -8.54 6.28 3.21
CA PHE A 192 -7.75 5.11 2.92
C PHE A 192 -6.62 5.48 1.98
N ILE A 193 -5.63 4.59 1.87
CA ILE A 193 -4.48 4.72 0.98
C ILE A 193 -4.26 3.40 0.24
N LEU A 194 -3.82 3.48 -1.02
CA LEU A 194 -3.53 2.30 -1.83
C LEU A 194 -2.01 2.09 -1.86
N VAL A 195 -1.53 0.96 -1.33
CA VAL A 195 -0.10 0.63 -1.24
C VAL A 195 0.23 -0.56 -2.13
N ASP A 196 1.34 -0.47 -2.85
CA ASP A 196 1.95 -1.57 -3.58
C ASP A 196 2.80 -2.41 -2.61
N VAL A 197 2.37 -3.64 -2.33
CA VAL A 197 3.06 -4.57 -1.43
C VAL A 197 4.07 -5.45 -2.15
N GLN A 198 4.28 -5.26 -3.47
CA GLN A 198 5.25 -5.97 -4.30
C GLN A 198 5.14 -7.50 -4.24
N ALA A 199 3.97 -8.00 -3.86
CA ALA A 199 3.67 -9.40 -3.63
C ALA A 199 2.20 -9.66 -3.98
N ASP A 200 1.81 -10.94 -3.99
CA ASP A 200 0.42 -11.28 -4.21
C ASP A 200 -0.47 -10.65 -3.11
N PRO A 201 -1.44 -9.80 -3.48
CA PRO A 201 -2.23 -9.06 -2.52
C PRO A 201 -3.16 -9.99 -1.72
N ALA A 202 -3.60 -11.13 -2.26
CA ALA A 202 -4.45 -12.06 -1.53
C ALA A 202 -3.67 -12.82 -0.46
N GLN A 203 -2.45 -13.27 -0.77
CA GLN A 203 -1.54 -13.89 0.19
C GLN A 203 -1.13 -12.91 1.29
N THR A 204 -0.72 -11.70 0.92
CA THR A 204 -0.35 -10.64 1.87
C THR A 204 -1.52 -10.29 2.78
N PHE A 205 -2.73 -10.16 2.23
CA PHE A 205 -3.94 -9.98 3.01
C PHE A 205 -4.18 -11.12 4.00
N ASN A 206 -4.11 -12.39 3.55
CA ASN A 206 -4.34 -13.55 4.42
C ASN A 206 -3.31 -13.65 5.55
N ALA A 207 -2.07 -13.21 5.31
CA ALA A 207 -1.02 -13.20 6.31
C ALA A 207 -1.19 -12.02 7.30
N LEU A 208 -1.56 -10.82 6.83
CA LEU A 208 -1.96 -9.70 7.70
C LEU A 208 -3.17 -10.04 8.57
N LEU A 209 -4.14 -10.77 8.01
CA LEU A 209 -5.32 -11.25 8.74
C LEU A 209 -4.93 -12.14 9.92
N LYS A 210 -3.92 -13.00 9.76
CA LYS A 210 -3.38 -13.86 10.85
C LYS A 210 -2.67 -13.04 11.94
N GLU A 211 -2.14 -11.87 11.60
CA GLU A 211 -1.60 -10.89 12.56
C GLU A 211 -2.71 -9.98 13.17
N GLY A 212 -3.99 -10.29 12.88
CA GLY A 212 -5.14 -9.55 13.38
C GLY A 212 -5.27 -8.15 12.77
N VAL A 213 -4.89 -8.00 11.51
CA VAL A 213 -5.02 -6.75 10.73
C VAL A 213 -5.78 -7.03 9.43
N ILE A 214 -6.90 -6.34 9.24
CA ILE A 214 -7.77 -6.53 8.07
C ILE A 214 -7.57 -5.37 7.10
N VAL A 215 -7.05 -5.67 5.91
CA VAL A 215 -6.93 -4.75 4.77
C VAL A 215 -7.73 -5.27 3.58
N ARG A 216 -7.71 -4.59 2.43
CA ARG A 216 -8.56 -4.98 1.29
C ARG A 216 -7.76 -5.14 -0.01
N PRO A 217 -7.69 -6.35 -0.58
CA PRO A 217 -7.37 -6.54 -2.00
C PRO A 217 -8.45 -5.92 -2.88
N VAL A 218 -8.04 -5.21 -3.94
CA VAL A 218 -8.97 -4.41 -4.78
C VAL A 218 -8.90 -4.75 -6.27
N GLY A 219 -8.27 -5.87 -6.63
CA GLY A 219 -8.15 -6.30 -8.03
C GLY A 219 -7.13 -5.50 -8.85
N ILE A 220 -6.33 -4.65 -8.20
CA ILE A 220 -5.16 -4.00 -8.79
C ILE A 220 -3.94 -4.87 -8.41
N PRO A 221 -3.15 -5.37 -9.38
CA PRO A 221 -2.01 -6.23 -9.12
C PRO A 221 -1.07 -5.63 -8.08
N ASN A 222 -0.61 -6.44 -7.14
CA ASN A 222 0.29 -6.06 -6.03
C ASN A 222 -0.26 -5.02 -5.05
N HIS A 223 -1.48 -4.51 -5.21
CA HIS A 223 -1.97 -3.40 -4.38
C HIS A 223 -2.99 -3.84 -3.32
N LEU A 224 -2.84 -3.27 -2.13
CA LEU A 224 -3.80 -3.35 -1.03
C LEU A 224 -4.33 -1.96 -0.70
N ARG A 225 -5.64 -1.86 -0.49
CA ARG A 225 -6.27 -0.65 0.05
C ARG A 225 -6.34 -0.77 1.57
N VAL A 226 -5.74 0.19 2.25
CA VAL A 226 -5.64 0.26 3.71
C VAL A 226 -6.47 1.44 4.19
N SER A 227 -7.47 1.21 5.03
CA SER A 227 -8.22 2.30 5.67
C SER A 227 -7.36 3.00 6.72
N ILE A 228 -7.48 4.32 6.82
CA ILE A 228 -6.79 5.09 7.85
C ILE A 228 -7.49 4.82 9.18
N GLY A 229 -6.76 4.21 10.12
CA GLY A 229 -7.21 3.97 11.48
C GLY A 229 -6.68 5.02 12.45
N THR A 230 -6.85 4.74 13.73
CA THR A 230 -6.18 5.46 14.81
C THR A 230 -4.65 5.25 14.75
N GLU A 231 -3.89 6.09 15.44
CA GLU A 231 -2.43 5.99 15.52
C GLU A 231 -1.95 4.58 15.91
N ALA A 232 -2.59 3.99 16.92
CA ALA A 232 -2.26 2.66 17.41
C ALA A 232 -2.59 1.55 16.39
N GLU A 233 -3.71 1.67 15.68
CA GLU A 233 -4.12 0.71 14.64
C GLU A 233 -3.17 0.77 13.44
N ASN A 234 -2.81 1.98 13.00
CA ASN A 234 -1.85 2.19 11.92
C ASN A 234 -0.46 1.65 12.30
N ALA A 235 0.02 1.89 13.52
CA ALA A 235 1.28 1.35 14.03
C ALA A 235 1.29 -0.19 14.08
N LYS A 236 0.18 -0.79 14.56
CA LYS A 236 0.00 -2.25 14.54
C LYS A 236 0.05 -2.78 13.11
N PHE A 237 -0.64 -2.13 12.17
CA PHE A 237 -0.64 -2.52 10.77
C PHE A 237 0.77 -2.47 10.16
N LEU A 238 1.50 -1.37 10.33
CA LEU A 238 2.87 -1.22 9.80
C LEU A 238 3.80 -2.31 10.37
N THR A 239 3.68 -2.63 11.66
CA THR A 239 4.43 -3.71 12.32
C THR A 239 4.06 -5.09 11.74
N ALA A 240 2.77 -5.37 11.57
CA ALA A 240 2.29 -6.63 11.02
C ALA A 240 2.71 -6.80 9.55
N LEU A 241 2.65 -5.73 8.76
CA LEU A 241 3.06 -5.73 7.35
C LEU A 241 4.53 -6.14 7.23
N ALA A 242 5.41 -5.54 8.02
CA ALA A 242 6.83 -5.92 8.10
C ALA A 242 7.05 -7.41 8.45
N LYS A 243 6.26 -7.96 9.39
CA LYS A 243 6.33 -9.36 9.85
C LYS A 243 5.67 -10.38 8.92
N VAL A 244 4.88 -9.94 7.95
CA VAL A 244 4.19 -10.82 7.01
C VAL A 244 5.02 -10.95 5.75
N LEU A 245 5.40 -9.80 5.21
CA LEU A 245 6.32 -9.64 4.11
C LEU A 245 7.47 -10.62 4.29
N ALA A 246 8.06 -10.54 5.47
CA ALA A 246 8.77 -11.58 6.14
C ALA A 246 8.55 -13.01 5.63
N ARG A 247 7.60 -13.70 6.26
CA ARG A 247 7.53 -15.17 6.35
C ARG A 247 7.42 -15.85 4.99
N VAL A 248 7.05 -15.09 3.97
CA VAL A 248 6.99 -15.52 2.58
C VAL A 248 8.34 -16.07 2.09
N ILE A 249 9.50 -15.55 2.53
CA ILE A 249 10.79 -16.12 2.09
C ILE A 249 11.07 -17.51 2.65
N GLN A 250 10.73 -17.79 3.91
CA GLN A 250 10.91 -19.14 4.48
C GLN A 250 9.98 -20.17 3.83
N ALA A 251 8.75 -19.75 3.48
CA ALA A 251 7.74 -20.64 2.91
C ALA A 251 8.08 -21.14 1.49
N GLU A 252 8.87 -20.38 0.72
CA GLU A 252 9.23 -20.71 -0.67
C GLU A 252 10.46 -21.64 -0.78
N GLN A 253 10.89 -22.29 0.33
CA GLN A 253 11.97 -23.31 0.39
C GLN A 253 13.34 -22.87 -0.15
N LEU A 254 13.67 -21.62 0.10
CA LEU A 254 14.90 -21.02 -0.40
C LEU A 254 16.15 -21.41 0.45
N ALA A 255 15.98 -22.25 1.51
CA ALA A 255 17.04 -22.81 2.37
C ALA A 255 16.62 -24.12 3.12
N HIS A 256 17.57 -25.03 3.44
CA HIS A 256 17.33 -26.34 4.09
C HIS A 256 17.34 -26.31 5.63
N GLU A 257 18.23 -25.52 6.24
CA GLU A 257 18.29 -25.25 7.68
C GLU A 257 18.74 -23.80 7.88
N VAL A 258 18.08 -23.06 8.79
CA VAL A 258 18.43 -21.67 9.12
C VAL A 258 18.93 -21.63 10.56
N VAL A 259 20.19 -21.26 10.77
CA VAL A 259 20.81 -21.10 12.09
C VAL A 259 21.23 -19.65 12.31
N ALA A 260 21.34 -19.21 13.57
CA ALA A 260 21.79 -17.84 13.88
C ALA A 260 22.84 -17.81 15.00
N SER A 261 23.75 -16.83 14.95
CA SER A 261 24.71 -16.56 16.02
C SER A 261 24.57 -15.15 16.57
N THR A 262 24.42 -15.02 17.88
CA THR A 262 24.45 -13.73 18.58
C THR A 262 24.84 -13.92 20.04
N ARG A 263 25.36 -12.84 20.64
CA ARG A 263 25.75 -12.80 22.06
C ARG A 263 24.54 -12.80 23.02
N SER A 264 23.34 -12.52 22.52
CA SER A 264 22.11 -12.47 23.32
C SER A 264 21.40 -13.82 23.35
N GLN A 265 21.49 -14.52 24.48
CA GLN A 265 20.84 -15.81 24.68
C GLN A 265 19.32 -15.73 24.51
N LYS A 266 18.70 -14.68 25.05
CA LYS A 266 17.26 -14.41 24.93
C LYS A 266 16.84 -14.29 23.46
N THR A 267 17.64 -13.61 22.64
CA THR A 267 17.39 -13.46 21.20
C THR A 267 17.43 -14.84 20.50
N LEU A 268 18.37 -15.71 20.85
CA LEU A 268 18.42 -17.07 20.27
C LEU A 268 17.21 -17.91 20.69
N GLU A 269 16.82 -17.83 21.96
CA GLU A 269 15.67 -18.55 22.51
C GLU A 269 14.35 -18.09 21.88
N ASP A 270 14.14 -16.77 21.75
CA ASP A 270 12.95 -16.21 21.13
C ASP A 270 12.87 -16.58 19.64
N ALA A 271 13.99 -16.54 18.89
CA ALA A 271 14.02 -16.93 17.47
C ALA A 271 13.69 -18.42 17.29
N LYS A 272 14.20 -19.27 18.18
CA LYS A 272 13.94 -20.71 18.16
C LYS A 272 12.48 -21.01 18.52
N ALA A 273 11.93 -20.33 19.52
CA ALA A 273 10.53 -20.46 19.91
C ALA A 273 9.55 -20.00 18.81
N LEU A 274 9.96 -19.02 18.00
CA LEU A 274 9.19 -18.51 16.86
C LEU A 274 9.34 -19.35 15.57
N GLY A 275 10.14 -20.41 15.60
CA GLY A 275 10.40 -21.26 14.43
C GLY A 275 11.20 -20.57 13.32
N LEU A 276 11.90 -19.48 13.64
CA LEU A 276 12.70 -18.72 12.67
C LEU A 276 14.06 -19.36 12.41
N ILE A 277 14.61 -20.09 13.40
CA ILE A 277 15.90 -20.79 13.32
C ILE A 277 15.80 -22.19 13.94
N ALA A 278 16.61 -23.13 13.45
CA ALA A 278 16.72 -24.49 13.99
C ALA A 278 17.67 -24.55 15.21
N ALA A 279 18.79 -23.83 15.14
CA ALA A 279 19.80 -23.77 16.20
C ALA A 279 20.41 -22.36 16.35
N GLY A 280 20.85 -22.06 17.57
CA GLY A 280 21.46 -20.79 17.95
C GLY A 280 22.85 -21.00 18.56
N TYR A 281 23.84 -20.19 18.19
CA TYR A 281 25.23 -20.35 18.61
C TYR A 281 25.81 -19.07 19.22
N SER A 282 26.50 -19.18 20.35
CA SER A 282 27.20 -18.05 20.97
C SER A 282 28.54 -17.75 20.31
N ASP A 283 29.18 -18.77 19.72
CA ASP A 283 30.41 -18.66 18.94
C ASP A 283 30.07 -18.74 17.44
N PRO A 284 30.37 -17.69 16.65
CA PRO A 284 30.13 -17.70 15.21
C PRO A 284 30.98 -18.75 14.47
N VAL A 285 32.15 -19.15 14.97
CA VAL A 285 33.00 -20.16 14.30
C VAL A 285 32.34 -21.53 14.34
N GLU A 286 31.76 -21.90 15.49
CA GLU A 286 30.99 -23.14 15.62
C GLU A 286 29.66 -23.07 14.87
N ALA A 287 29.06 -21.88 14.71
CA ALA A 287 27.80 -21.69 13.97
C ALA A 287 27.90 -21.96 12.45
N VAL A 288 29.11 -21.85 11.91
CA VAL A 288 29.37 -21.91 10.46
C VAL A 288 30.18 -23.14 10.06
N LYS A 289 30.54 -23.97 11.06
CA LYS A 289 31.25 -25.23 10.86
C LYS A 289 30.39 -26.14 10.00
N ASP A 290 30.95 -26.59 8.88
CA ASP A 290 30.30 -27.41 7.87
C ASP A 290 29.14 -26.74 7.10
N ALA A 291 28.98 -25.41 7.20
CA ALA A 291 27.93 -24.70 6.48
C ALA A 291 28.19 -24.61 4.96
N ASP A 292 27.18 -24.97 4.17
CA ASP A 292 27.17 -24.86 2.71
C ASP A 292 27.20 -23.41 2.20
N LEU A 293 26.71 -22.49 3.03
CA LEU A 293 26.71 -21.07 2.80
C LEU A 293 26.71 -20.33 4.13
N VAL A 294 27.58 -19.33 4.27
CA VAL A 294 27.74 -18.54 5.49
C VAL A 294 27.44 -17.08 5.17
N VAL A 295 26.38 -16.54 5.77
CA VAL A 295 26.00 -15.12 5.64
C VAL A 295 26.38 -14.39 6.92
N LEU A 296 27.43 -13.56 6.86
CA LEU A 296 27.91 -12.78 8.00
C LEU A 296 27.34 -11.36 7.97
N ALA A 297 26.35 -11.06 8.81
CA ALA A 297 25.80 -9.72 8.99
C ALA A 297 26.47 -9.02 10.19
N LEU A 298 27.54 -8.26 9.94
CA LEU A 298 28.28 -7.51 10.96
C LEU A 298 27.89 -6.02 10.92
N PRO A 299 27.79 -5.31 12.07
CA PRO A 299 27.53 -3.88 12.08
C PRO A 299 28.69 -3.10 11.44
N TYR A 300 28.35 -2.14 10.57
CA TYR A 300 29.25 -1.36 9.70
C TYR A 300 30.38 -0.57 10.41
N GLN A 301 30.39 -0.47 11.75
CA GLN A 301 31.35 0.37 12.48
C GLN A 301 32.78 -0.17 12.57
N ARG A 302 33.14 -1.25 11.85
CA ARG A 302 34.55 -1.61 11.64
C ARG A 302 34.77 -1.98 10.19
N GLN A 303 35.53 -1.12 9.49
CA GLN A 303 36.02 -1.28 8.13
C GLN A 303 36.25 -2.75 7.77
N CYS A 304 35.48 -3.23 6.78
CA CYS A 304 35.34 -4.62 6.36
C CYS A 304 36.66 -5.34 6.01
N GLY A 305 37.76 -4.60 5.80
CA GLY A 305 39.10 -5.16 5.55
C GLY A 305 39.88 -5.66 6.78
N ARG A 306 39.66 -5.13 7.99
CA ARG A 306 40.47 -5.50 9.17
C ARG A 306 39.88 -6.63 10.02
N CYS A 307 38.57 -6.84 9.99
CA CYS A 307 37.93 -7.90 10.80
C CYS A 307 38.09 -9.30 10.18
N SER A 308 38.09 -9.43 8.86
CA SER A 308 38.31 -10.71 8.16
C SER A 308 39.72 -11.27 8.40
N GLN A 309 40.73 -10.40 8.45
CA GLN A 309 42.13 -10.76 8.72
C GLN A 309 42.35 -11.33 10.13
N SER A 310 41.53 -10.94 11.11
CA SER A 310 41.64 -11.43 12.48
C SER A 310 41.13 -12.86 12.69
N GLY A 311 40.28 -13.37 11.79
CA GLY A 311 39.70 -14.71 11.86
C GLY A 311 40.28 -15.71 10.86
N PHE A 312 40.68 -15.26 9.66
CA PHE A 312 41.13 -16.13 8.57
C PHE A 312 42.61 -15.92 8.17
N GLY A 313 43.34 -15.05 8.85
CA GLY A 313 44.73 -14.71 8.51
C GLY A 313 44.85 -13.79 7.29
N GLU A 314 46.08 -13.56 6.81
CA GLU A 314 46.33 -12.66 5.66
C GLU A 314 45.80 -13.24 4.33
N GLN A 315 45.59 -14.55 4.23
CA GLN A 315 45.09 -15.23 3.03
C GLN A 315 43.66 -15.71 3.24
N LEU A 316 42.72 -15.03 2.61
CA LEU A 316 41.30 -15.39 2.64
C LEU A 316 41.05 -16.66 1.80
N PRO A 317 40.16 -17.56 2.23
CA PRO A 317 39.89 -18.81 1.51
C PRO A 317 39.19 -18.54 0.18
N ALA A 318 39.38 -19.42 -0.80
CA ALA A 318 38.81 -19.25 -2.14
C ALA A 318 37.28 -19.21 -2.16
N GLY A 319 36.59 -19.76 -1.15
CA GLY A 319 35.15 -19.66 -1.00
C GLY A 319 34.63 -18.33 -0.42
N PHE A 320 35.53 -17.42 -0.02
CA PHE A 320 35.14 -16.14 0.58
C PHE A 320 34.78 -15.13 -0.51
N VAL A 321 33.56 -14.63 -0.46
CA VAL A 321 33.06 -13.58 -1.35
C VAL A 321 32.46 -12.48 -0.48
N PRO A 322 33.14 -11.34 -0.33
CA PRO A 322 32.59 -10.22 0.42
C PRO A 322 31.37 -9.67 -0.29
N GLY A 323 30.45 -9.14 0.50
CA GLY A 323 29.27 -8.49 -0.02
C GLY A 323 28.32 -8.11 1.09
N HIS A 324 27.39 -7.24 0.78
CA HIS A 324 26.39 -6.82 1.75
C HIS A 324 25.07 -6.49 1.06
N PRO A 325 23.94 -6.83 1.71
CA PRO A 325 22.66 -6.30 1.31
C PRO A 325 22.65 -4.80 1.62
N ILE A 326 22.25 -3.98 0.66
CA ILE A 326 21.87 -2.58 0.92
C ILE A 326 20.46 -2.59 1.56
N ALA A 327 20.30 -3.29 2.68
CA ALA A 327 19.04 -3.51 3.38
C ALA A 327 19.27 -3.71 4.89
N GLY A 328 18.38 -3.17 5.74
CA GLY A 328 18.50 -3.23 7.20
C GLY A 328 17.58 -2.24 7.92
N ALA A 329 17.54 -2.28 9.25
CA ALA A 329 16.80 -1.36 10.11
C ALA A 329 17.62 -1.01 11.36
N GLU A 330 17.35 0.15 11.97
CA GLU A 330 18.00 0.64 13.20
C GLU A 330 17.53 -0.10 14.47
N HIS A 331 16.41 -0.81 14.38
CA HIS A 331 15.83 -1.59 15.48
C HIS A 331 16.43 -3.00 15.57
N THR A 332 16.77 -3.43 16.79
CA THR A 332 17.48 -4.70 17.05
C THR A 332 16.60 -5.74 17.75
N GLY A 333 16.91 -7.03 17.57
CA GLY A 333 16.25 -8.16 18.27
C GLY A 333 15.35 -9.00 17.37
N VAL A 334 14.94 -10.20 17.80
CA VAL A 334 14.24 -11.16 16.91
C VAL A 334 12.89 -10.66 16.40
N HIS A 335 12.24 -9.80 17.17
CA HIS A 335 10.95 -9.22 16.79
C HIS A 335 11.10 -8.12 15.74
N ALA A 336 12.34 -7.64 15.51
CA ALA A 336 12.71 -6.76 14.40
C ALA A 336 13.08 -7.55 13.13
N GLY A 337 13.14 -8.89 13.20
CA GLY A 337 13.39 -9.74 12.05
C GLY A 337 12.21 -9.70 11.06
N LYS A 338 12.51 -9.31 9.82
CA LYS A 338 11.61 -9.47 8.68
C LYS A 338 12.16 -10.61 7.85
N VAL A 339 11.39 -11.67 7.71
CA VAL A 339 11.74 -12.83 6.88
C VAL A 339 11.93 -12.46 5.37
N ASP A 340 11.61 -11.25 4.85
CA ASP A 340 11.76 -10.77 3.47
C ASP A 340 12.63 -9.54 3.31
N LEU A 341 13.41 -9.27 4.36
CA LEU A 341 14.35 -8.17 4.47
C LEU A 341 15.19 -7.92 3.21
N PHE A 342 15.38 -8.93 2.35
CA PHE A 342 16.27 -8.92 1.21
C PHE A 342 15.56 -8.85 -0.16
N ALA A 343 14.24 -9.04 -0.22
CA ALA A 343 13.51 -9.01 -1.49
C ALA A 343 13.63 -7.64 -2.20
N ASN A 344 13.96 -7.65 -3.49
CA ASN A 344 14.19 -6.50 -4.39
C ASN A 344 15.25 -5.48 -3.94
N HIS A 345 15.98 -5.74 -2.86
CA HIS A 345 17.10 -4.90 -2.46
C HIS A 345 18.36 -5.36 -3.19
N LYS A 346 19.22 -4.39 -3.54
CA LYS A 346 20.50 -4.70 -4.14
C LYS A 346 21.39 -5.34 -3.08
N VAL A 347 21.85 -6.54 -3.37
CA VAL A 347 22.96 -7.16 -2.65
C VAL A 347 24.18 -6.96 -3.51
N ILE A 348 25.12 -6.16 -3.02
CA ILE A 348 26.37 -5.97 -3.74
C ILE A 348 27.34 -7.03 -3.25
N LEU A 349 27.69 -7.94 -4.14
CA LEU A 349 28.83 -8.83 -3.94
C LEU A 349 30.05 -8.14 -4.54
N THR A 350 31.16 -8.21 -3.84
CA THR A 350 32.46 -7.72 -4.30
C THR A 350 33.46 -8.88 -4.34
N PRO A 351 33.36 -9.81 -5.31
CA PRO A 351 34.27 -10.93 -5.42
C PRO A 351 35.73 -10.46 -5.48
N LEU A 352 36.60 -11.12 -4.73
CA LEU A 352 38.04 -10.87 -4.76
C LEU A 352 38.67 -11.66 -5.91
N PRO A 353 39.89 -11.30 -6.38
CA PRO A 353 40.59 -12.10 -7.39
C PRO A 353 40.85 -13.56 -6.98
N THR A 354 40.86 -13.83 -5.67
CA THR A 354 41.02 -15.18 -5.10
C THR A 354 39.69 -15.89 -4.88
N SER A 355 38.55 -15.22 -5.06
CA SER A 355 37.22 -15.82 -4.92
C SER A 355 36.96 -16.79 -6.07
N ALA A 356 36.56 -18.01 -5.75
CA ALA A 356 36.24 -19.03 -6.73
C ALA A 356 34.84 -18.81 -7.32
N ASP A 357 34.71 -18.97 -8.64
CA ASP A 357 33.46 -18.73 -9.37
C ASP A 357 32.27 -19.54 -8.83
N TRP A 358 32.51 -20.77 -8.36
CA TRP A 358 31.45 -21.59 -7.79
C TRP A 358 30.84 -20.97 -6.52
N ALA A 359 31.65 -20.28 -5.71
CA ALA A 359 31.20 -19.65 -4.47
C ALA A 359 30.40 -18.36 -4.76
N VAL A 360 30.86 -17.58 -5.74
CA VAL A 360 30.15 -16.39 -6.22
C VAL A 360 28.78 -16.78 -6.79
N ASN A 361 28.73 -17.80 -7.64
CA ASN A 361 27.48 -18.28 -8.24
C ASN A 361 26.51 -18.86 -7.20
N LYS A 362 27.01 -19.59 -6.18
CA LYS A 362 26.17 -20.11 -5.09
C LYS A 362 25.56 -18.98 -4.25
N LEU A 363 26.32 -17.89 -4.00
CA LEU A 363 25.80 -16.71 -3.30
C LEU A 363 24.80 -15.92 -4.13
N ILE A 364 25.04 -15.76 -5.44
CA ILE A 364 24.07 -15.15 -6.35
C ILE A 364 22.74 -15.90 -6.27
N GLN A 365 22.78 -17.23 -6.42
CA GLN A 365 21.58 -18.07 -6.36
C GLN A 365 20.87 -17.99 -5.01
N LEU A 366 21.59 -17.94 -3.88
CA LEU A 366 20.95 -17.77 -2.58
C LEU A 366 20.26 -16.39 -2.46
N TRP A 367 20.93 -15.32 -2.83
CA TRP A 367 20.35 -13.98 -2.70
C TRP A 367 19.18 -13.77 -3.66
N GLU A 368 19.27 -14.29 -4.88
CA GLU A 368 18.16 -14.33 -5.84
C GLU A 368 17.01 -15.20 -5.36
N ALA A 369 17.30 -16.34 -4.71
CA ALA A 369 16.27 -17.16 -4.07
C ALA A 369 15.54 -16.32 -3.00
N ALA A 370 16.26 -15.57 -2.15
CA ALA A 370 15.69 -14.57 -1.25
C ALA A 370 15.10 -13.31 -1.94
N LYS A 371 14.94 -13.35 -3.27
CA LYS A 371 14.39 -12.30 -4.16
C LYS A 371 15.22 -11.01 -4.24
N ALA A 372 16.49 -11.01 -3.82
CA ALA A 372 17.38 -9.86 -3.91
C ALA A 372 17.96 -9.68 -5.33
N GLU A 373 18.29 -8.44 -5.71
CA GLU A 373 19.01 -8.16 -6.96
C GLU A 373 20.51 -8.18 -6.70
N VAL A 374 21.20 -9.20 -7.22
CA VAL A 374 22.63 -9.36 -6.94
C VAL A 374 23.46 -8.62 -7.98
N ILE A 375 24.34 -7.74 -7.51
CA ILE A 375 25.27 -7.02 -8.37
C ILE A 375 26.68 -7.39 -7.95
N CYS A 376 27.44 -7.92 -8.90
CA CYS A 376 28.87 -8.13 -8.71
C CYS A 376 29.64 -6.95 -9.28
N MET A 377 30.49 -6.34 -8.48
CA MET A 377 31.46 -5.32 -8.92
C MET A 377 32.72 -5.40 -8.09
N ASP A 378 33.85 -4.92 -8.59
CA ASP A 378 35.07 -4.89 -7.80
C ASP A 378 34.97 -3.90 -6.62
N VAL A 379 35.81 -4.11 -5.60
CA VAL A 379 35.79 -3.37 -4.34
C VAL A 379 36.03 -1.87 -4.57
N ASP A 380 36.93 -1.52 -5.48
CA ASP A 380 37.27 -0.12 -5.73
C ASP A 380 36.10 0.62 -6.39
N LYS A 381 35.40 -0.04 -7.32
CA LYS A 381 34.21 0.52 -7.94
C LYS A 381 33.04 0.63 -6.97
N HIS A 382 32.89 -0.34 -6.07
CA HIS A 382 31.91 -0.30 -5.01
C HIS A 382 32.11 0.91 -4.08
N ASP A 383 33.33 1.12 -3.61
CA ASP A 383 33.65 2.20 -2.67
C ASP A 383 33.50 3.59 -3.34
N GLU A 384 33.90 3.72 -4.61
CA GLU A 384 33.68 4.95 -5.40
C GLU A 384 32.19 5.30 -5.49
N VAL A 385 31.34 4.32 -5.84
CA VAL A 385 29.89 4.53 -6.00
C VAL A 385 29.24 4.90 -4.66
N LEU A 386 29.62 4.25 -3.56
CA LEU A 386 29.06 4.57 -2.25
C LEU A 386 29.58 5.90 -1.70
N ALA A 387 30.84 6.27 -1.93
CA ALA A 387 31.38 7.56 -1.52
C ALA A 387 30.67 8.74 -2.21
N HIS A 388 30.39 8.64 -3.52
CA HIS A 388 29.67 9.70 -4.25
C HIS A 388 28.21 9.86 -3.81
N THR A 389 27.55 8.76 -3.46
CA THR A 389 26.13 8.77 -3.06
C THR A 389 25.93 9.17 -1.60
N SER A 390 26.85 8.82 -0.71
CA SER A 390 26.75 9.15 0.72
C SER A 390 27.11 10.61 1.08
N HIS A 391 27.82 11.34 0.21
CA HIS A 391 28.15 12.77 0.43
C HIS A 391 27.23 13.76 -0.29
N LEU A 392 26.40 13.30 -1.23
CA LEU A 392 25.45 14.13 -1.96
C LEU A 392 24.48 14.94 -1.06
N PRO A 393 24.01 14.42 0.10
CA PRO A 393 23.18 15.20 1.03
C PRO A 393 23.91 16.40 1.66
N HIS A 394 25.22 16.26 1.96
CA HIS A 394 26.03 17.36 2.52
C HIS A 394 26.32 18.46 1.49
N LEU A 395 26.41 18.10 0.21
CA LEU A 395 26.66 19.02 -0.90
C LEU A 395 25.41 19.85 -1.28
N MET A 396 24.22 19.29 -1.05
CA MET A 396 22.93 19.99 -1.20
C MET A 396 22.61 20.89 0.00
N ALA A 397 23.06 20.54 1.21
CA ALA A 397 22.88 21.35 2.43
C ALA A 397 23.78 22.61 2.49
N PHE A 398 24.78 22.74 1.61
CA PHE A 398 25.71 23.88 1.56
C PHE A 398 25.31 24.96 0.53
N ASN A 399 24.35 24.66 -0.35
CA ASN A 399 23.85 25.57 -1.41
C ASN A 399 22.42 26.08 -1.15
N LEU A 400 21.90 25.86 0.06
CA LEU A 400 20.70 26.46 0.65
C LEU A 400 21.11 27.08 1.99
#